data_AF-D8FFW4-F1
#
_entry.id   AF-D8FFW4-F1
#
_cell.length_a   1.000
_cell.length_b   1.000
_cell.length_c   1.000
_cell.angle_alpha   90.00
_cell.angle_beta   90.00
_cell.angle_gamma   90.00
#
_symmetry.space_group_name_H-M   'P 1'
#
loop_
_entity.id
_entity.type
_entity.pdbx_description
1 polymer ?
#
loop_
_entity_poly.entity_id
_entity_poly.type
_entity_poly.pdbx_seq_one_letter_code
_entity_poly.pdbx_strand_id
1 'polypeptide(L)'
;MDNIRWDNVNGNIKDAYRTPRACVHDMGQGICKAVKEVFPGVPDYICHFHFLRDIGKDILDPAYGKLRNRLKSHAISTKLSALVRETRQAACEQSSNPMGLARTILNVKKETPFLPLISAYGLGLWALQGKQSGDGYGFPFDRPLLCFAERLLELEQQMPRLIKLSKNDKANNLQYLYKLYWTAAEVAEDPEIKSLIEEMRWRSATFDSLRKAMRIALPGGTNGLNDEGATNMISIREGVMKFRKSLDQNEELA
;
A
#
# COMPACT_ATOMS: atom_id res chain seq x y z
N MET A 1 27.08 -26.14 10.51
CA MET A 1 25.97 -26.23 9.53
C MET A 1 25.30 -27.55 9.80
N ASP A 2 24.35 -27.55 10.73
CA ASP A 2 23.66 -28.78 11.10
C ASP A 2 22.51 -29.00 10.13
N ASN A 3 22.66 -30.03 9.31
CA ASN A 3 21.60 -30.57 8.48
C ASN A 3 20.50 -31.11 9.41
N ILE A 4 19.42 -30.36 9.54
CA ILE A 4 18.19 -30.86 10.13
C ILE A 4 17.64 -31.93 9.18
N ARG A 5 17.87 -33.20 9.54
CA ARG A 5 17.20 -34.36 8.93
C ARG A 5 15.71 -34.28 9.25
N TRP A 6 14.90 -34.13 8.22
CA TRP A 6 13.43 -34.16 8.30
C TRP A 6 12.86 -35.59 8.45
N ASP A 7 13.75 -36.59 8.49
CA ASP A 7 13.38 -38.02 8.43
C ASP A 7 12.71 -38.56 9.72
N ASN A 8 12.61 -37.75 10.78
CA ASN A 8 12.04 -38.16 12.08
C ASN A 8 10.70 -37.50 12.45
N VAL A 9 10.07 -36.71 11.57
CA VAL A 9 8.68 -36.23 11.80
C VAL A 9 7.70 -37.23 11.21
N ASN A 10 7.79 -38.48 11.65
CA ASN A 10 6.89 -39.58 11.24
C ASN A 10 5.82 -39.88 12.30
N GLY A 11 5.58 -38.92 13.21
CA GLY A 11 4.42 -38.96 14.10
C GLY A 11 3.21 -38.51 13.33
N ASN A 12 2.25 -39.41 13.10
CA ASN A 12 0.93 -39.05 12.59
C ASN A 12 0.40 -37.86 13.41
N ILE A 13 0.08 -36.75 12.76
CA ILE A 13 -0.32 -35.51 13.44
C ILE A 13 -1.52 -35.73 14.37
N LYS A 14 -2.36 -36.72 14.03
CA LYS A 14 -3.49 -37.17 14.84
C LYS A 14 -3.05 -37.91 16.11
N ASP A 15 -1.95 -38.64 16.08
CA ASP A 15 -1.41 -39.34 17.25
C ASP A 15 -0.74 -38.35 18.21
N ALA A 16 -0.13 -37.28 17.68
CA ALA A 16 0.50 -36.22 18.48
C ALA A 16 -0.51 -35.24 19.10
N TYR A 17 -1.55 -34.84 18.36
CA TYR A 17 -2.46 -33.75 18.74
C TYR A 17 -3.90 -34.20 19.01
N ARG A 18 -4.21 -35.49 18.84
CA ARG A 18 -5.56 -36.07 18.91
C ARG A 18 -6.51 -35.43 17.89
N THR A 19 -7.79 -35.79 17.97
CA THR A 19 -8.84 -35.19 17.12
C THR A 19 -9.16 -33.79 17.62
N PRO A 20 -9.04 -32.75 16.78
CA PRO A 20 -9.39 -31.38 17.16
C PRO A 20 -10.91 -31.22 17.29
N ARG A 21 -11.33 -30.19 18.03
CA ARG A 21 -12.76 -29.84 18.17
C ARG A 21 -13.33 -29.23 16.88
N ALA A 22 -12.49 -28.57 16.10
CA ALA A 22 -12.80 -27.99 14.79
C ALA A 22 -11.49 -27.76 14.01
N CYS A 23 -11.59 -27.72 12.70
CA CYS A 23 -10.53 -27.31 11.79
C CYS A 23 -10.82 -25.90 11.27
N VAL A 24 -9.81 -25.03 11.28
CA VAL A 24 -9.87 -23.70 10.64
C VAL A 24 -8.67 -23.58 9.71
N HIS A 25 -8.89 -23.40 8.42
CA HIS A 25 -7.81 -23.42 7.44
C HIS A 25 -8.05 -22.47 6.25
N ASP A 26 -7.04 -22.28 5.41
CA ASP A 26 -7.19 -21.52 4.16
C ASP A 26 -7.90 -22.34 3.07
N MET A 27 -8.28 -21.74 1.94
CA MET A 27 -8.99 -22.47 0.88
C MET A 27 -8.08 -23.30 -0.05
N GLY A 28 -6.85 -23.61 0.37
CA GLY A 28 -5.90 -24.39 -0.42
C GLY A 28 -6.38 -25.81 -0.67
N GLN A 29 -6.43 -26.25 -1.93
CA GLN A 29 -6.95 -27.56 -2.31
C GLN A 29 -6.27 -28.73 -1.58
N GLY A 30 -4.96 -28.62 -1.32
CA GLY A 30 -4.22 -29.63 -0.57
C GLY A 30 -4.70 -29.74 0.88
N ILE A 31 -4.95 -28.61 1.54
CA ILE A 31 -5.43 -28.58 2.92
C ILE A 31 -6.87 -29.07 3.01
N CYS A 32 -7.77 -28.64 2.11
CA CYS A 32 -9.14 -29.13 2.06
C CYS A 32 -9.21 -30.67 1.93
N LYS A 33 -8.34 -31.27 1.10
CA LYS A 33 -8.25 -32.73 0.95
C LYS A 33 -7.71 -33.39 2.22
N ALA A 34 -6.63 -32.85 2.77
CA ALA A 34 -5.98 -33.40 3.96
C ALA A 34 -6.91 -33.38 5.19
N VAL A 35 -7.63 -32.27 5.43
CA VAL A 35 -8.58 -32.16 6.55
C VAL A 35 -9.68 -33.21 6.42
N LYS A 36 -10.25 -33.36 5.22
CA LYS A 36 -11.30 -34.34 4.94
C LYS A 36 -10.84 -35.79 5.17
N GLU A 37 -9.58 -36.10 4.86
CA GLU A 37 -8.99 -37.43 5.01
C GLU A 37 -8.59 -37.74 6.45
N VAL A 38 -7.90 -36.80 7.12
CA VAL A 38 -7.31 -37.02 8.45
C VAL A 38 -8.34 -36.86 9.58
N PHE A 39 -9.29 -35.93 9.41
CA PHE A 39 -10.29 -35.55 10.42
C PHE A 39 -11.74 -35.65 9.89
N PRO A 40 -12.19 -36.83 9.42
CA PRO A 40 -13.55 -36.99 8.93
C PRO A 40 -14.57 -36.72 10.05
N GLY A 41 -15.62 -35.96 9.72
CA GLY A 41 -16.71 -35.61 10.65
C GLY A 41 -16.39 -34.50 11.66
N VAL A 42 -15.16 -33.95 11.65
CA VAL A 42 -14.83 -32.76 12.45
C VAL A 42 -15.40 -31.51 11.76
N PRO A 43 -16.00 -30.56 12.51
CA PRO A 43 -16.42 -29.28 11.95
C PRO A 43 -15.29 -28.57 11.22
N ASP A 44 -15.54 -28.20 9.97
CA ASP A 44 -14.54 -27.67 9.05
C ASP A 44 -14.89 -26.24 8.62
N TYR A 45 -13.99 -25.29 8.89
CA TYR A 45 -14.22 -23.87 8.70
C TYR A 45 -13.10 -23.20 7.88
N ILE A 46 -13.50 -22.22 7.08
CA ILE A 46 -12.55 -21.39 6.34
C ILE A 46 -12.11 -20.22 7.21
N CYS A 47 -10.81 -19.95 7.23
CA CYS A 47 -10.24 -18.74 7.80
C CYS A 47 -10.73 -17.51 7.02
N HIS A 48 -11.56 -16.69 7.65
CA HIS A 48 -12.15 -15.51 7.02
C HIS A 48 -11.10 -14.47 6.55
N PHE A 49 -9.95 -14.39 7.23
CA PHE A 49 -8.86 -13.51 6.79
C PHE A 49 -8.28 -13.96 5.44
N HIS A 50 -8.01 -15.27 5.28
CA HIS A 50 -7.51 -15.81 4.02
C HIS A 50 -8.55 -15.74 2.90
N PHE A 51 -9.82 -16.01 3.22
CA PHE A 51 -10.93 -15.78 2.29
C PHE A 51 -10.95 -14.34 1.77
N LEU A 52 -10.88 -13.34 2.66
CA LEU A 52 -10.82 -11.93 2.27
C LEU A 52 -9.57 -11.59 1.47
N ARG A 53 -8.42 -12.15 1.84
CA ARG A 53 -7.17 -11.94 1.12
C ARG A 53 -7.29 -12.46 -0.31
N ASP A 54 -7.90 -13.62 -0.51
CA ASP A 54 -7.96 -14.25 -1.82
C ASP A 54 -9.02 -13.54 -2.70
N ILE A 55 -10.21 -13.26 -2.16
CA ILE A 55 -11.20 -12.41 -2.87
C ILE A 55 -10.67 -11.01 -3.16
N GLY A 56 -9.96 -10.40 -2.21
CA GLY A 56 -9.39 -9.07 -2.42
C GLY A 56 -8.34 -9.06 -3.53
N LYS A 57 -7.59 -10.16 -3.73
CA LYS A 57 -6.71 -10.32 -4.88
C LYS A 57 -7.50 -10.43 -6.17
N ASP A 58 -8.56 -11.23 -6.20
CA ASP A 58 -9.42 -11.35 -7.39
C ASP A 58 -10.03 -10.01 -7.79
N ILE A 59 -10.43 -9.19 -6.79
CA ILE A 59 -10.99 -7.86 -7.00
C ILE A 59 -9.91 -6.86 -7.46
N LEU A 60 -8.72 -6.83 -6.85
CA LEU A 60 -7.75 -5.74 -7.03
C LEU A 60 -6.62 -6.05 -8.00
N ASP A 61 -6.14 -7.29 -8.08
CA ASP A 61 -4.91 -7.65 -8.78
C ASP A 61 -4.93 -7.33 -10.28
N PRO A 62 -6.06 -7.46 -11.02
CA PRO A 62 -6.11 -7.09 -12.44
C PRO A 62 -5.71 -5.63 -12.73
N ALA A 63 -6.18 -4.69 -11.91
CA ALA A 63 -5.84 -3.27 -12.03
C ALA A 63 -4.50 -2.95 -11.35
N TYR A 64 -4.24 -3.54 -10.18
CA TYR A 64 -3.03 -3.29 -9.40
C TYR A 64 -1.77 -3.78 -10.10
N GLY A 65 -1.83 -4.93 -10.77
CA GLY A 65 -0.76 -5.48 -11.59
C GLY A 65 -0.43 -4.59 -12.79
N LYS A 66 -1.45 -4.08 -13.48
CA LYS A 66 -1.29 -3.11 -14.59
C LYS A 66 -0.64 -1.82 -14.09
N LEU A 67 -1.16 -1.24 -13.00
CA LEU A 67 -0.59 -0.04 -12.39
C LEU A 67 0.88 -0.23 -12.02
N ARG A 68 1.20 -1.36 -11.39
CA ARG A 68 2.59 -1.73 -11.06
C ARG A 68 3.48 -1.76 -12.29
N ASN A 69 3.04 -2.40 -13.37
CA ASN A 69 3.83 -2.53 -14.59
C ASN A 69 4.02 -1.19 -15.28
N ARG A 70 2.98 -0.34 -15.29
CA ARG A 70 3.05 0.99 -15.89
C ARG A 70 3.95 1.95 -15.09
N LEU A 71 3.89 1.93 -13.76
CA LEU A 71 4.84 2.66 -12.92
C LEU A 71 6.28 2.19 -13.14
N LYS A 72 6.49 0.88 -13.35
CA LYS A 72 7.81 0.32 -13.67
C LYS A 72 8.32 0.76 -15.04
N SER A 73 7.47 0.84 -16.07
CA SER A 73 7.90 1.27 -17.41
C SER A 73 8.39 2.72 -17.43
N HIS A 74 7.85 3.57 -16.56
CA HIS A 74 8.35 4.94 -16.36
C HIS A 74 9.63 5.03 -15.51
N ALA A 75 10.06 3.91 -14.91
CA ALA A 75 11.17 3.85 -13.95
C ALA A 75 11.05 4.89 -12.82
N ILE A 76 9.82 5.26 -12.44
CA ILE A 76 9.54 6.44 -11.61
C ILE A 76 10.20 6.37 -10.22
N SER A 77 10.20 5.20 -9.60
CA SER A 77 10.87 5.00 -8.30
C SER A 77 12.39 5.26 -8.39
N THR A 78 13.02 4.84 -9.49
CA THR A 78 14.46 5.02 -9.72
C THR A 78 14.77 6.49 -9.96
N LYS A 79 13.98 7.18 -10.81
CA LYS A 79 14.14 8.61 -11.09
C LYS A 79 14.01 9.46 -9.82
N LEU A 80 12.96 9.22 -9.02
CA LEU A 80 12.77 9.91 -7.74
C LEU A 80 13.88 9.61 -6.75
N SER A 81 14.32 8.35 -6.62
CA SER A 81 15.42 8.00 -5.71
C SER A 81 16.74 8.66 -6.12
N ALA A 82 17.00 8.75 -7.43
CA ALA A 82 18.17 9.47 -7.95
C ALA A 82 18.09 10.97 -7.63
N LEU A 83 16.93 11.59 -7.85
CA LEU A 83 16.70 13.00 -7.52
C LEU A 83 16.83 13.28 -6.02
N VAL A 84 16.29 12.40 -5.16
CA VAL A 84 16.45 12.50 -3.70
C VAL A 84 17.93 12.41 -3.29
N ARG A 85 18.70 11.51 -3.90
CA ARG A 85 20.15 11.42 -3.63
C ARG A 85 20.89 12.66 -4.11
N GLU A 86 20.58 13.14 -5.31
CA GLU A 86 21.18 14.35 -5.89
C GLU A 86 20.90 15.58 -5.02
N THR A 87 19.64 15.78 -4.63
CA THR A 87 19.23 16.90 -3.77
C THR A 87 19.83 16.80 -2.37
N ARG A 88 19.94 15.59 -1.80
CA ARG A 88 20.66 15.37 -0.53
C ARG A 88 22.12 15.77 -0.64
N GLN A 89 22.81 15.33 -1.69
CA GLN A 89 24.22 15.65 -1.91
C GLN A 89 24.42 17.16 -2.08
N ALA A 90 23.64 17.80 -2.94
CA ALA A 90 23.69 19.25 -3.13
C ALA A 90 23.39 20.01 -1.84
N ALA A 91 22.46 19.53 -1.01
CA ALA A 91 22.17 20.14 0.29
C ALA A 91 23.37 20.03 1.24
N CYS A 92 24.06 18.89 1.28
CA CYS A 92 25.27 18.71 2.08
C CYS A 92 26.41 19.63 1.60
N GLU A 93 26.66 19.71 0.29
CA GLU A 93 27.73 20.53 -0.31
C GLU A 93 27.49 22.02 -0.09
N GLN A 94 26.24 22.50 -0.21
CA GLN A 94 25.91 23.90 0.00
C GLN A 94 25.70 24.25 1.48
N SER A 95 25.54 23.26 2.37
CA SER A 95 25.46 23.49 3.81
C SER A 95 26.85 23.74 4.42
N SER A 96 27.30 25.00 4.40
CA SER A 96 28.51 25.40 5.15
C SER A 96 28.30 25.37 6.68
N ASN A 97 27.04 25.27 7.13
CA ASN A 97 26.67 25.22 8.54
C ASN A 97 25.30 24.49 8.71
N PRO A 98 25.26 23.29 9.31
CA PRO A 98 24.04 22.54 9.58
C PRO A 98 23.00 23.33 10.40
N MET A 99 23.44 24.26 11.26
CA MET A 99 22.52 25.15 11.99
C MET A 99 21.88 26.23 11.11
N GLY A 100 22.50 26.61 10.00
CA GLY A 100 21.88 27.48 9.01
C GLY A 100 20.67 26.80 8.39
N LEU A 101 20.84 25.53 7.98
CA LEU A 101 19.79 24.71 7.39
C LEU A 101 18.63 24.44 8.37
N ALA A 102 18.92 24.06 9.61
CA ALA A 102 17.88 23.83 10.62
C ALA A 102 17.13 25.13 10.98
N ARG A 103 17.81 26.29 11.05
CA ARG A 103 17.13 27.59 11.24
C ARG A 103 16.25 27.96 10.05
N THR A 104 16.65 27.63 8.81
CA THR A 104 15.84 27.82 7.61
C THR A 104 14.55 26.99 7.66
N ILE A 105 14.65 25.72 8.03
CA ILE A 105 13.49 24.82 8.14
C ILE A 105 12.51 25.33 9.21
N LEU A 106 13.05 25.83 10.34
CA LEU A 106 12.25 26.25 11.49
C LEU A 106 11.73 27.69 11.42
N ASN A 107 12.34 28.58 10.63
CA ASN A 107 11.95 29.99 10.54
C ASN A 107 11.69 30.43 9.09
N VAL A 108 10.47 30.19 8.62
CA VAL A 108 9.94 30.64 7.31
C VAL A 108 9.66 32.15 7.32
N LYS A 109 10.67 32.99 7.52
CA LYS A 109 10.53 34.46 7.52
C LYS A 109 11.53 35.22 6.63
N LYS A 110 12.49 34.55 5.99
CA LYS A 110 13.39 35.16 5.00
C LYS A 110 13.36 34.37 3.68
N GLU A 111 13.48 35.09 2.56
CA GLU A 111 13.83 34.50 1.26
C GLU A 111 15.06 33.63 1.46
N THR A 112 14.94 32.33 1.19
CA THR A 112 15.98 31.38 1.53
C THR A 112 16.41 30.58 0.29
N PRO A 113 17.66 30.76 -0.19
CA PRO A 113 18.14 30.13 -1.42
C PRO A 113 18.10 28.59 -1.46
N PHE A 114 17.83 27.95 -0.32
CA PHE A 114 17.73 26.51 -0.15
C PHE A 114 16.30 25.95 -0.24
N LEU A 115 15.29 26.81 -0.23
CA LEU A 115 13.88 26.38 -0.20
C LEU A 115 13.53 25.45 -1.37
N PRO A 116 13.93 25.71 -2.64
CA PRO A 116 13.60 24.83 -3.75
C PRO A 116 14.28 23.46 -3.65
N LEU A 117 15.53 23.46 -3.19
CA LEU A 117 16.33 22.25 -3.00
C LEU A 117 15.74 21.34 -1.91
N ILE A 118 15.49 21.91 -0.73
CA ILE A 118 14.93 21.17 0.41
C ILE A 118 13.49 20.73 0.13
N SER A 119 12.70 21.54 -0.57
CA SER A 119 11.36 21.16 -1.01
C SER A 119 11.43 19.97 -1.97
N ALA A 120 12.31 20.00 -2.97
CA ALA A 120 12.47 18.89 -3.90
C ALA A 120 12.88 17.58 -3.19
N TYR A 121 13.81 17.68 -2.22
CA TYR A 121 14.22 16.55 -1.39
C TYR A 121 13.07 15.99 -0.55
N GLY A 122 12.40 16.84 0.22
CA GLY A 122 11.32 16.44 1.13
C GLY A 122 10.11 15.87 0.39
N LEU A 123 9.67 16.52 -0.69
CA LEU A 123 8.55 16.07 -1.50
C LEU A 123 8.88 14.78 -2.26
N GLY A 124 10.11 14.62 -2.75
CA GLY A 124 10.58 13.38 -3.36
C GLY A 124 10.56 12.21 -2.38
N LEU A 125 11.01 12.42 -1.14
CA LEU A 125 10.90 11.43 -0.06
C LEU A 125 9.45 11.12 0.31
N TRP A 126 8.62 12.15 0.47
CA TRP A 126 7.20 11.98 0.76
C TRP A 126 6.49 11.15 -0.32
N ALA A 127 6.76 11.41 -1.60
CA ALA A 127 6.23 10.59 -2.68
C ALA A 127 6.70 9.12 -2.53
N LEU A 128 8.02 8.88 -2.41
CA LEU A 128 8.58 7.52 -2.25
C LEU A 128 8.03 6.77 -1.04
N GLN A 129 7.76 7.47 0.07
CA GLN A 129 7.20 6.89 1.29
C GLN A 129 5.78 6.34 1.07
N GLY A 130 5.05 6.78 0.02
CA GLY A 130 3.77 6.17 -0.36
C GLY A 130 3.89 4.66 -0.60
N LYS A 131 5.06 4.18 -1.06
CA LYS A 131 5.32 2.74 -1.26
C LYS A 131 5.43 1.94 0.04
N GLN A 132 5.52 2.63 1.17
CA GLN A 132 5.58 2.06 2.51
C GLN A 132 4.27 2.31 3.29
N SER A 133 3.24 2.86 2.64
CA SER A 133 1.94 3.05 3.27
C SER A 133 1.23 1.71 3.48
N GLY A 134 0.49 1.61 4.56
CA GLY A 134 -0.29 0.43 4.92
C GLY A 134 -0.18 0.15 6.41
N ASP A 135 -0.97 -0.81 6.87
CA ASP A 135 -1.11 -1.17 8.27
C ASP A 135 -0.41 -2.51 8.60
N GLY A 136 0.37 -3.05 7.63
CA GLY A 136 1.18 -4.26 7.81
C GLY A 136 0.46 -5.57 7.49
N TYR A 137 -0.71 -5.50 6.85
CA TYR A 137 -1.47 -6.68 6.40
C TYR A 137 -0.99 -7.22 5.05
N GLY A 138 -0.29 -6.40 4.27
CA GLY A 138 0.12 -6.70 2.90
C GLY A 138 -1.04 -6.61 1.89
N PHE A 139 -0.72 -6.82 0.62
CA PHE A 139 -1.72 -6.85 -0.45
C PHE A 139 -2.64 -8.08 -0.29
N PRO A 140 -3.97 -7.93 -0.38
CA PRO A 140 -4.76 -6.81 -0.95
C PRO A 140 -5.24 -5.74 0.05
N PHE A 141 -4.98 -5.92 1.34
CA PHE A 141 -5.44 -5.00 2.39
C PHE A 141 -4.69 -3.66 2.32
N ASP A 142 -3.38 -3.74 2.13
CA ASP A 142 -2.51 -2.60 1.85
C ASP A 142 -2.35 -2.41 0.34
N ARG A 143 -2.42 -1.15 -0.13
CA ARG A 143 -2.25 -0.78 -1.56
C ARG A 143 -1.16 0.29 -1.75
N PRO A 144 0.09 0.03 -1.32
CA PRO A 144 1.16 1.04 -1.36
C PRO A 144 1.43 1.63 -2.74
N LEU A 145 1.22 0.87 -3.83
CA LEU A 145 1.42 1.41 -5.18
C LEU A 145 0.32 2.38 -5.61
N LEU A 146 -0.91 2.21 -5.12
CA LEU A 146 -1.99 3.17 -5.34
C LEU A 146 -1.65 4.47 -4.61
N CYS A 147 -1.31 4.39 -3.31
CA CYS A 147 -0.92 5.56 -2.53
C CYS A 147 0.28 6.29 -3.17
N PHE A 148 1.29 5.55 -3.61
CA PHE A 148 2.43 6.13 -4.31
C PHE A 148 2.01 6.87 -5.60
N ALA A 149 1.14 6.28 -6.42
CA ALA A 149 0.67 6.91 -7.64
C ALA A 149 -0.16 8.18 -7.34
N GLU A 150 -1.06 8.13 -6.38
CA GLU A 150 -1.87 9.28 -5.95
C GLU A 150 -1.02 10.43 -5.43
N ARG A 151 0.05 10.13 -4.67
CA ARG A 151 1.01 11.16 -4.22
C ARG A 151 1.72 11.83 -5.39
N LEU A 152 1.98 11.13 -6.50
CA LEU A 152 2.58 11.73 -7.70
C LEU A 152 1.63 12.68 -8.41
N LEU A 153 0.35 12.33 -8.48
CA LEU A 153 -0.71 13.20 -9.01
C LEU A 153 -0.86 14.45 -8.14
N GLU A 154 -0.91 14.28 -6.82
CA GLU A 154 -0.98 15.40 -5.88
C GLU A 154 0.26 16.29 -5.99
N LEU A 155 1.44 15.69 -6.11
CA LEU A 155 2.69 16.42 -6.29
C LEU A 155 2.62 17.28 -7.54
N GLU A 156 2.34 16.69 -8.71
CA GLU A 156 2.24 17.41 -9.99
C GLU A 156 1.25 18.58 -9.89
N GLN A 157 0.07 18.36 -9.32
CA GLN A 157 -0.96 19.38 -9.14
C GLN A 157 -0.47 20.59 -8.31
N GLN A 158 0.33 20.37 -7.26
CA GLN A 158 0.83 21.45 -6.39
C GLN A 158 2.10 22.13 -6.93
N MET A 159 2.83 21.51 -7.84
CA MET A 159 4.13 22.01 -8.32
C MET A 159 4.08 23.42 -8.95
N PRO A 160 3.09 23.80 -9.79
CA PRO A 160 3.04 25.15 -10.36
C PRO A 160 3.02 26.25 -9.29
N ARG A 161 2.32 26.01 -8.17
CA ARG A 161 2.25 26.94 -7.04
C ARG A 161 3.60 27.02 -6.33
N LEU A 162 4.24 25.88 -6.05
CA LEU A 162 5.56 25.83 -5.40
C LEU A 162 6.66 26.48 -6.24
N ILE A 163 6.67 26.23 -7.55
CA ILE A 163 7.60 26.86 -8.50
C ILE A 163 7.41 28.38 -8.49
N LYS A 164 6.16 28.87 -8.51
CA LYS A 164 5.85 30.31 -8.46
C LYS A 164 6.37 30.98 -7.18
N LEU A 165 6.21 30.33 -6.03
CA LEU A 165 6.70 30.83 -4.74
C LEU A 165 8.23 30.86 -4.65
N SER A 166 8.91 30.05 -5.47
CA SER A 166 10.36 29.84 -5.45
C SER A 166 11.15 30.73 -6.43
N LYS A 167 10.48 31.64 -7.18
CA LYS A 167 11.11 32.42 -8.27
C LYS A 167 12.10 33.50 -7.83
N ASN A 168 12.05 33.94 -6.56
CA ASN A 168 12.91 35.02 -6.06
C ASN A 168 14.21 34.52 -5.40
N ASP A 169 14.44 33.21 -5.35
CA ASP A 169 15.64 32.65 -4.74
C ASP A 169 16.88 32.88 -5.62
N LYS A 170 17.76 33.75 -5.15
CA LYS A 170 19.00 34.18 -5.82
C LYS A 170 20.04 33.06 -6.03
N ALA A 171 19.83 31.84 -5.51
CA ALA A 171 20.69 30.68 -5.77
C ALA A 171 19.93 29.60 -6.54
N ASN A 172 20.57 29.12 -7.60
CA ASN A 172 20.05 28.41 -8.77
C ASN A 172 19.48 26.98 -8.53
N ASN A 173 18.78 26.75 -7.42
CA ASN A 173 18.25 25.43 -7.04
C ASN A 173 16.86 25.13 -7.61
N LEU A 174 16.25 26.07 -8.35
CA LEU A 174 14.92 25.90 -8.96
C LEU A 174 14.87 24.71 -9.93
N GLN A 175 16.01 24.35 -10.53
CA GLN A 175 16.14 23.17 -11.38
C GLN A 175 15.68 21.87 -10.70
N TYR A 176 15.85 21.74 -9.38
CA TYR A 176 15.45 20.53 -8.65
C TYR A 176 13.94 20.41 -8.53
N LEU A 177 13.23 21.54 -8.38
CA LEU A 177 11.77 21.57 -8.46
C LEU A 177 11.29 21.23 -9.87
N TYR A 178 11.92 21.77 -10.92
CA TYR A 178 11.56 21.38 -12.29
C TYR A 178 11.80 19.89 -12.54
N LYS A 179 12.95 19.34 -12.13
CA LYS A 179 13.23 17.89 -12.24
C LYS A 179 12.16 17.06 -11.53
N LEU A 180 11.76 17.47 -10.31
CA LEU A 180 10.71 16.79 -9.56
C LEU A 180 9.36 16.87 -10.27
N TYR A 181 8.99 18.07 -10.76
CA TYR A 181 7.76 18.29 -11.52
C TYR A 181 7.70 17.39 -12.75
N TRP A 182 8.71 17.42 -13.60
CA TRP A 182 8.75 16.60 -14.81
C TRP A 182 8.70 15.11 -14.50
N THR A 183 9.40 14.68 -13.45
CA THR A 183 9.36 13.28 -12.97
C THR A 183 7.95 12.87 -12.56
N ALA A 184 7.21 13.72 -11.84
CA ALA A 184 5.83 13.43 -11.46
C ALA A 184 4.86 13.54 -12.66
N ALA A 185 5.06 14.51 -13.55
CA ALA A 185 4.26 14.73 -14.74
C ALA A 185 4.28 13.54 -15.69
N GLU A 186 5.40 12.82 -15.83
CA GLU A 186 5.44 11.56 -16.60
C GLU A 186 4.37 10.54 -16.17
N VAL A 187 4.03 10.52 -14.87
CA VAL A 187 2.98 9.65 -14.31
C VAL A 187 1.63 10.34 -14.32
N ALA A 188 1.59 11.60 -13.91
CA ALA A 188 0.37 12.38 -13.77
C ALA A 188 -0.23 12.84 -15.11
N GLU A 189 0.49 12.74 -16.23
CA GLU A 189 -0.04 13.01 -17.57
C GLU A 189 -0.37 11.72 -18.33
N ASP A 190 0.02 10.55 -17.80
CA ASP A 190 -0.28 9.26 -18.42
C ASP A 190 -1.77 8.89 -18.27
N PRO A 191 -2.54 8.83 -19.37
CA PRO A 191 -3.97 8.56 -19.31
C PRO A 191 -4.28 7.13 -18.83
N GLU A 192 -3.39 6.17 -19.10
CA GLU A 192 -3.55 4.79 -18.64
C GLU A 192 -3.40 4.72 -17.12
N ILE A 193 -2.41 5.43 -16.56
CA ILE A 193 -2.23 5.49 -15.11
C ILE A 193 -3.43 6.16 -14.43
N LYS A 194 -3.93 7.27 -14.98
CA LYS A 194 -5.14 7.93 -14.45
C LYS A 194 -6.33 6.99 -14.40
N SER A 195 -6.59 6.31 -15.51
CA SER A 195 -7.69 5.33 -15.59
C SER A 195 -7.49 4.19 -14.59
N LEU A 196 -6.28 3.68 -14.43
CA LEU A 196 -5.96 2.62 -13.46
C LEU A 196 -6.10 3.09 -12.01
N ILE A 197 -5.79 4.36 -11.70
CA ILE A 197 -6.01 4.93 -10.36
C ILE A 197 -7.51 5.00 -10.05
N GLU A 198 -8.32 5.51 -10.97
CA GLU A 198 -9.78 5.54 -10.77
C GLU A 198 -10.34 4.12 -10.66
N GLU A 199 -9.84 3.18 -11.47
CA GLU A 199 -10.22 1.77 -11.37
C GLU A 199 -9.88 1.17 -10.01
N MET A 200 -8.66 1.43 -9.55
CA MET A 200 -8.19 0.99 -8.23
C MET A 200 -9.00 1.60 -7.09
N ARG A 201 -9.48 2.85 -7.21
CA ARG A 201 -10.29 3.52 -6.18
C ARG A 201 -11.62 2.82 -5.97
N TRP A 202 -12.40 2.62 -7.03
CA TRP A 202 -13.70 1.96 -6.88
C TRP A 202 -13.53 0.49 -6.47
N ARG A 203 -12.55 -0.24 -7.02
CA ARG A 203 -12.27 -1.62 -6.58
C ARG A 203 -11.86 -1.68 -5.11
N SER A 204 -11.05 -0.73 -4.65
CA SER A 204 -10.65 -0.62 -3.24
C SER A 204 -11.84 -0.31 -2.34
N ALA A 205 -12.74 0.60 -2.75
CA ALA A 205 -13.95 0.92 -2.02
C ALA A 205 -14.89 -0.30 -1.88
N THR A 206 -15.04 -1.09 -2.95
CA THR A 206 -15.81 -2.35 -2.93
C THR A 206 -15.19 -3.35 -1.95
N PHE A 207 -13.88 -3.58 -2.04
CA PHE A 207 -13.21 -4.51 -1.13
C PHE A 207 -13.21 -4.01 0.33
N ASP A 208 -13.06 -2.72 0.58
CA ASP A 208 -13.16 -2.11 1.91
C ASP A 208 -14.56 -2.21 2.50
N SER A 209 -15.60 -2.18 1.66
CA SER A 209 -16.97 -2.43 2.09
C SER A 209 -17.16 -3.88 2.53
N LEU A 210 -16.56 -4.84 1.82
CA LEU A 210 -16.55 -6.24 2.24
C LEU A 210 -15.76 -6.44 3.54
N ARG A 211 -14.57 -5.81 3.70
CA ARG A 211 -13.79 -5.82 4.94
C ARG A 211 -14.62 -5.32 6.13
N LYS A 212 -15.35 -4.22 5.96
CA LYS A 212 -16.26 -3.68 6.98
C LYS A 212 -17.42 -4.62 7.30
N ALA A 213 -18.05 -5.20 6.26
CA ALA A 213 -19.13 -6.16 6.43
C ALA A 213 -18.70 -7.41 7.20
N MET A 214 -17.47 -7.89 6.95
CA MET A 214 -16.87 -9.02 7.62
C MET A 214 -16.20 -8.67 8.96
N ARG A 215 -15.98 -7.37 9.23
CA ARG A 215 -15.28 -6.83 10.41
C ARG A 215 -13.86 -7.38 10.57
N ILE A 216 -13.12 -7.49 9.48
CA ILE A 216 -11.76 -8.02 9.46
C ILE A 216 -10.84 -7.03 8.78
N ALA A 217 -9.69 -6.76 9.42
CA ALA A 217 -8.69 -5.79 8.99
C ALA A 217 -9.40 -4.49 8.56
N LEU A 218 -10.06 -3.79 9.48
CA LEU A 218 -10.85 -2.61 9.12
C LEU A 218 -9.98 -1.56 8.43
N PRO A 219 -10.50 -0.83 7.42
CA PRO A 219 -9.74 0.25 6.78
C PRO A 219 -9.30 1.31 7.80
N GLY A 220 -8.01 1.65 7.81
CA GLY A 220 -7.41 2.61 8.75
C GLY A 220 -7.19 2.06 10.17
N GLY A 221 -7.29 0.75 10.37
CA GLY A 221 -6.98 0.11 11.65
C GLY A 221 -5.48 -0.05 11.86
N THR A 222 -4.97 0.32 13.03
CA THR A 222 -3.51 0.34 13.31
C THR A 222 -2.96 -0.95 13.93
N ASN A 223 -3.79 -1.97 14.15
CA ASN A 223 -3.41 -3.15 14.93
C ASN A 223 -2.66 -4.22 14.12
N GLY A 224 -2.60 -4.07 12.79
CA GLY A 224 -2.01 -5.09 11.92
C GLY A 224 -2.59 -6.48 12.19
N LEU A 225 -1.77 -7.53 12.04
CA LEU A 225 -2.19 -8.91 12.32
C LEU A 225 -2.50 -9.20 13.80
N ASN A 226 -2.30 -8.24 14.71
CA ASN A 226 -2.59 -8.36 16.14
C ASN A 226 -3.98 -7.80 16.52
N ASP A 227 -4.90 -7.68 15.57
CA ASP A 227 -6.27 -7.27 15.84
C ASP A 227 -7.04 -8.39 16.56
N GLU A 228 -7.55 -8.11 17.76
CA GLU A 228 -8.33 -9.04 18.60
C GLU A 228 -9.70 -9.40 17.99
N GLY A 229 -10.12 -8.73 16.92
CA GLY A 229 -11.35 -8.98 16.20
C GLY A 229 -12.62 -8.54 16.95
N ALA A 230 -13.77 -8.64 16.27
CA ALA A 230 -15.08 -8.30 16.85
C ALA A 230 -15.81 -9.55 17.38
N THR A 231 -16.48 -9.42 18.53
CA THR A 231 -17.00 -10.55 19.33
C THR A 231 -18.36 -11.15 18.90
N ASN A 232 -19.04 -10.65 17.85
CA ASN A 232 -20.41 -11.09 17.52
C ASN A 232 -20.60 -11.58 16.07
N MET A 233 -20.73 -12.90 15.88
CA MET A 233 -20.88 -13.55 14.56
C MET A 233 -22.21 -13.29 13.84
N ILE A 234 -23.33 -13.08 14.55
CA ILE A 234 -24.65 -12.84 13.92
C ILE A 234 -24.58 -11.56 13.07
N SER A 235 -23.87 -10.56 13.57
CA SER A 235 -23.70 -9.28 12.89
C SER A 235 -22.83 -9.35 11.62
N ILE A 236 -21.92 -10.33 11.52
CA ILE A 236 -21.11 -10.56 10.31
C ILE A 236 -21.99 -11.11 9.19
N ARG A 237 -22.83 -12.10 9.47
CA ARG A 237 -23.74 -12.68 8.47
C ARG A 237 -24.68 -11.62 7.90
N GLU A 238 -25.29 -10.83 8.76
CA GLU A 238 -26.16 -9.72 8.34
C GLU A 238 -25.41 -8.67 7.51
N GLY A 239 -24.19 -8.32 7.93
CA GLY A 239 -23.31 -7.41 7.20
C GLY A 239 -23.00 -7.90 5.78
N VAL A 240 -22.57 -9.15 5.64
CA VAL A 240 -22.25 -9.76 4.33
C VAL A 240 -23.50 -9.86 3.45
N MET A 241 -24.66 -10.20 4.01
CA MET A 241 -25.91 -10.23 3.24
C MET A 241 -26.33 -8.85 2.73
N LYS A 242 -26.13 -7.80 3.54
CA LYS A 242 -26.36 -6.41 3.11
C LYS A 242 -25.38 -6.00 2.01
N PHE A 243 -24.08 -6.32 2.18
CA PHE A 243 -23.06 -6.08 1.17
C PHE A 243 -23.42 -6.76 -0.15
N ARG A 244 -23.80 -8.05 -0.13
CA ARG A 244 -24.21 -8.78 -1.33
C ARG A 244 -25.38 -8.10 -2.05
N LYS A 245 -26.44 -7.72 -1.31
CA LYS A 245 -27.58 -7.00 -1.89
C LYS A 245 -27.19 -5.67 -2.53
N SER A 246 -26.18 -4.98 -1.99
CA SER A 246 -25.70 -3.73 -2.58
C SER A 246 -24.91 -3.93 -3.87
N LEU A 247 -24.28 -5.09 -4.07
CA LEU A 247 -23.61 -5.42 -5.34
C LEU A 247 -24.63 -5.59 -6.47
N ASP A 248 -25.77 -6.24 -6.18
CA ASP A 248 -26.85 -6.45 -7.15
C ASP A 248 -27.51 -5.14 -7.63
N GLN A 249 -27.23 -4.02 -6.95
CA GLN A 249 -27.78 -2.69 -7.23
C GLN A 249 -26.76 -1.72 -7.86
N ASN A 250 -25.50 -2.15 -8.04
CA ASN A 250 -24.43 -1.30 -8.54
C ASN A 250 -24.05 -1.67 -9.98
N GLU A 251 -24.45 -0.83 -10.94
CA GLU A 251 -24.18 -1.03 -12.37
C GLU A 251 -22.68 -1.01 -12.73
N GLU A 252 -21.80 -0.43 -11.90
CA GLU A 252 -20.34 -0.47 -12.12
C GLU A 252 -19.71 -1.83 -11.77
N LEU A 253 -20.45 -2.71 -11.08
CA LEU A 253 -19.99 -4.01 -10.58
C LEU A 253 -20.73 -5.20 -11.21
N ALA A 254 -21.77 -4.96 -12.02
CA ALA A 254 -22.56 -5.95 -12.76
C ALA A 254 -21.88 -6.33 -14.09
#